data_AF-A4UTK7-F1
#
_entry.id   AF-A4UTK7-F1
#
_cell.length_a   1.000
_cell.length_b   1.000
_cell.length_c   1.000
_cell.angle_alpha   90.00
_cell.angle_beta   90.00
_cell.angle_gamma   90.00
#
_symmetry.space_group_name_H-M   'P 1'
#
loop_
_entity.id
_entity.type
_entity.pdbx_description
1 polymer ?
#
loop_
_entity_poly.entity_id
_entity_poly.type
_entity_poly.pdbx_seq_one_letter_code
_entity_poly.pdbx_strand_id
1 'polypeptide(L)'
;SRGRRQRRMHPNVSQGCQGGCATCSDYNGCLSCKPKLFFVLERIGMKQIGVCLSSCPSGYYGTRYPDINKCTKCKADCDTCFNKNFCTKCKSGFYL
;
A
#
# COMPACT_ATOMS: atom_id res chain seq x y z
N SER A 1 -30.47 -29.67 29.34
CA SER A 1 -30.34 -29.05 28.01
C SER A 1 -29.46 -27.82 28.06
N ARG A 2 -28.40 -27.83 27.25
CA ARG A 2 -27.34 -26.81 27.04
C ARG A 2 -27.99 -25.42 26.89
N GLY A 3 -27.60 -24.32 27.52
CA GLY A 3 -26.38 -23.87 28.18
C GLY A 3 -26.20 -22.40 27.78
N ARG A 4 -26.40 -21.46 28.73
CA ARG A 4 -26.23 -20.01 28.55
C ARG A 4 -24.89 -19.73 27.86
N ARG A 5 -24.90 -19.41 26.56
CA ARG A 5 -23.71 -18.87 25.88
C ARG A 5 -23.57 -17.40 26.27
N GLN A 6 -22.82 -17.16 27.34
CA GLN A 6 -22.16 -15.89 27.57
C GLN A 6 -21.38 -15.55 26.30
N ARG A 7 -21.85 -14.57 25.51
CA ARG A 7 -21.00 -13.92 24.51
C ARG A 7 -19.92 -13.18 25.30
N ARG A 8 -18.74 -13.80 25.43
CA ARG A 8 -17.54 -13.11 25.91
C ARG A 8 -17.34 -11.92 24.97
N MET A 9 -17.62 -10.73 25.48
CA MET A 9 -17.22 -9.50 24.81
C MET A 9 -15.71 -9.42 24.93
N HIS A 10 -14.99 -9.71 23.84
CA HIS A 10 -13.59 -9.35 23.72
C HIS A 10 -13.48 -7.82 23.72
N PRO A 11 -12.51 -7.21 24.42
CA PRO A 11 -12.33 -5.77 24.48
C PRO A 11 -11.58 -5.26 23.25
N ASN A 12 -12.06 -5.59 22.05
CA ASN A 12 -11.56 -5.00 20.82
C ASN A 12 -12.74 -4.55 19.99
N VAL A 13 -13.04 -3.26 20.16
CA VAL A 13 -13.69 -2.35 19.22
C VAL A 13 -13.57 -2.89 17.80
N SER A 14 -14.66 -2.90 17.04
CA SER A 14 -14.70 -3.13 15.60
C SER A 14 -13.44 -2.56 14.93
N GLN A 15 -12.40 -3.38 14.70
CA GLN A 15 -11.14 -2.88 14.16
C GLN A 15 -11.40 -2.65 12.67
N GLY A 16 -11.84 -1.44 12.34
CA GLY A 16 -11.81 -0.96 10.97
C GLY A 16 -10.40 -1.11 10.39
N CYS A 17 -10.29 -1.03 9.07
CA CYS A 17 -9.01 -1.12 8.38
C CYS A 17 -7.98 -0.16 8.99
N GLN A 18 -6.80 -0.67 9.32
CA GLN A 18 -5.74 0.14 9.90
C GLN A 18 -5.27 1.23 8.92
N GLY A 19 -4.87 2.38 9.48
CA GLY A 19 -4.06 3.43 8.83
C GLY A 19 -4.39 3.74 7.37
N GLY A 20 -5.22 4.75 7.12
CA GLY A 20 -5.41 5.27 5.75
C GLY A 20 -6.14 4.32 4.77
N CYS A 21 -6.45 3.10 5.17
CA CYS A 21 -7.16 2.13 4.37
C CYS A 21 -8.70 2.35 4.46
N ALA A 22 -9.40 2.25 3.32
CA ALA A 22 -10.85 2.37 3.21
C ALA A 22 -11.56 1.01 3.24
N THR A 23 -11.03 0.01 2.53
CA THR A 23 -11.50 -1.38 2.59
C THR A 23 -10.33 -2.33 2.70
N CYS A 24 -10.48 -3.42 3.47
CA CYS A 24 -9.40 -4.35 3.78
C CYS A 24 -9.91 -5.78 3.94
N SER A 25 -8.97 -6.72 3.95
CA SER A 25 -9.19 -8.13 4.27
C SER A 25 -8.02 -8.66 5.10
N ASP A 26 -8.25 -9.71 5.88
CA ASP A 26 -7.23 -10.29 6.75
C ASP A 26 -6.02 -10.82 5.96
N TYR A 27 -6.27 -11.36 4.76
CA TYR A 27 -5.22 -11.97 3.93
C TYR A 27 -4.51 -10.96 3.04
N ASN A 28 -5.23 -10.08 2.35
CA ASN A 28 -4.61 -9.17 1.38
C ASN A 28 -4.23 -7.82 2.00
N GLY A 29 -4.51 -7.59 3.28
CA GLY A 29 -4.33 -6.28 3.89
C GLY A 29 -5.32 -5.27 3.30
N CYS A 30 -4.84 -4.08 2.97
CA CYS A 30 -5.67 -3.06 2.34
C CYS A 30 -6.05 -3.43 0.90
N LEU A 31 -7.31 -3.18 0.54
CA LEU A 31 -7.87 -3.38 -0.80
C LEU A 31 -8.12 -2.04 -1.51
N SER A 32 -8.45 -0.98 -0.76
CA SER A 32 -8.59 0.37 -1.29
C SER A 32 -8.13 1.42 -0.29
N CYS A 33 -7.46 2.48 -0.77
CA CYS A 33 -6.98 3.56 0.08
C CYS A 33 -8.01 4.67 0.21
N LYS A 34 -7.97 5.37 1.35
CA LYS A 34 -8.65 6.66 1.49
C LYS A 34 -8.10 7.67 0.46
N PRO A 35 -8.90 8.69 0.08
CA PRO A 35 -8.47 9.70 -0.88
C PRO A 35 -7.11 10.30 -0.53
N LYS A 36 -6.36 10.70 -1.56
CA LYS A 36 -4.99 11.28 -1.51
C LYS A 36 -3.84 10.32 -1.16
N LEU A 37 -4.12 9.15 -0.57
CA LEU A 37 -3.09 8.15 -0.30
C LEU A 37 -2.80 7.29 -1.52
N PHE A 38 -1.61 6.68 -1.52
CA PHE A 38 -1.11 5.79 -2.56
C PHE A 38 -1.13 4.34 -2.11
N PHE A 39 -1.72 3.49 -2.93
CA PHE A 39 -1.72 2.05 -2.77
C PHE A 39 -0.37 1.46 -3.17
N VAL A 40 0.19 0.62 -2.30
CA VAL A 40 1.44 -0.11 -2.50
C VAL A 40 1.23 -1.57 -2.15
N LEU A 41 1.82 -2.47 -2.93
CA LEU A 41 1.89 -3.88 -2.58
C LEU A 41 3.23 -4.17 -1.89
N GLU A 42 3.17 -4.47 -0.61
CA GLU A 42 4.33 -4.84 0.20
C GLU A 42 4.49 -6.36 0.24
N ARG A 43 5.72 -6.83 0.01
CA ARG A 43 6.05 -8.26 -0.01
C ARG A 43 6.68 -8.67 1.32
N ILE A 44 6.02 -9.56 2.04
CA ILE A 44 6.47 -10.10 3.33
C ILE A 44 6.62 -11.61 3.17
N GLY A 45 7.86 -12.06 2.91
CA GLY A 45 8.14 -13.44 2.55
C GLY A 45 7.44 -13.85 1.26
N MET A 46 6.56 -14.86 1.34
CA MET A 46 5.73 -15.32 0.22
C MET A 46 4.40 -14.56 0.10
N LYS A 47 4.06 -13.73 1.10
CA LYS A 47 2.81 -12.97 1.14
C LYS A 47 2.99 -11.62 0.45
N GLN A 48 1.94 -11.16 -0.21
CA GLN A 48 1.83 -9.80 -0.71
C GLN A 48 0.59 -9.16 -0.11
N ILE A 49 0.75 -7.98 0.50
CA ILE A 49 -0.35 -7.23 1.13
C ILE A 49 -0.43 -5.82 0.56
N GLY A 50 -1.64 -5.29 0.44
CA GLY A 50 -1.86 -3.89 0.14
C GLY A 50 -1.68 -3.02 1.37
N VAL A 51 -0.97 -1.91 1.21
CA VAL A 51 -0.78 -0.87 2.22
C VAL A 51 -1.00 0.49 1.59
N CYS A 52 -1.37 1.49 2.40
CA CYS A 52 -1.62 2.85 1.96
C CYS A 52 -0.60 3.81 2.56
N LEU A 53 0.10 4.55 1.72
CA LEU A 53 1.14 5.49 2.11
C LEU A 53 0.80 6.92 1.68
N SER A 54 1.30 7.92 2.42
CA SER A 54 1.21 9.33 2.03
C SER A 54 2.14 9.69 0.87
N SER A 55 3.24 8.95 0.73
CA SER A 55 4.26 9.13 -0.31
C SER A 55 4.82 7.77 -0.74
N CYS A 56 5.22 7.66 -2.00
CA CYS A 56 5.80 6.43 -2.53
C CYS A 56 7.22 6.18 -1.98
N PRO A 57 7.60 4.91 -1.75
CA PRO A 57 8.93 4.56 -1.31
C PRO A 57 9.98 4.81 -2.42
N SER A 58 11.26 4.82 -2.04
CA SER A 58 12.38 4.99 -2.98
C SER A 58 12.32 3.98 -4.13
N GLY A 59 12.63 4.44 -5.35
CA GLY A 59 12.50 3.65 -6.57
C GLY A 59 11.07 3.54 -7.10
N TYR A 60 10.11 4.26 -6.53
CA TYR A 60 8.73 4.36 -7.00
C TYR A 60 8.29 5.82 -7.12
N TYR A 61 7.39 6.10 -8.05
CA TYR A 61 6.73 7.39 -8.21
C TYR A 61 5.21 7.24 -8.07
N GLY A 62 4.56 8.31 -7.58
CA GLY A 62 3.11 8.34 -7.42
C GLY A 62 2.40 8.49 -8.75
N THR A 63 1.45 7.61 -9.05
CA THR A 63 0.55 7.73 -10.20
C THR A 63 -0.88 7.89 -9.71
N ARG A 64 -1.60 8.91 -10.21
CA ARG A 64 -2.99 9.18 -9.87
C ARG A 64 -3.89 8.72 -11.01
N TYR A 65 -4.73 7.72 -10.77
CA TYR A 65 -5.80 7.31 -11.69
C TYR A 65 -7.14 7.80 -11.15
N PRO A 66 -8.20 7.85 -11.98
CA PRO A 66 -9.53 8.25 -11.55
C PRO A 66 -10.01 7.47 -10.31
N ASP A 67 -9.70 6.17 -10.24
CA ASP A 67 -10.22 5.29 -9.20
C ASP A 67 -9.23 5.03 -8.05
N ILE A 68 -7.91 5.20 -8.30
CA ILE A 68 -6.87 4.81 -7.35
C ILE A 68 -5.58 5.60 -7.57
N ASN A 69 -4.94 6.05 -6.50
CA ASN A 69 -3.53 6.46 -6.58
C ASN A 69 -2.66 5.26 -6.20
N LYS A 70 -1.63 4.97 -6.97
CA LYS A 70 -0.72 3.85 -6.73
C LYS A 70 0.73 4.26 -6.88
N CYS A 71 1.63 3.55 -6.22
CA CYS A 71 3.05 3.69 -6.45
C CYS A 71 3.50 2.79 -7.60
N THR A 72 4.07 3.40 -8.64
CA THR A 72 4.58 2.70 -9.81
C THR A 72 6.10 2.67 -9.75
N LYS A 73 6.70 1.51 -10.02
CA LYS A 73 8.16 1.36 -9.98
C LYS A 73 8.83 2.21 -11.06
N CYS A 74 9.95 2.83 -10.73
CA CYS A 74 10.82 3.49 -11.70
C CYS A 74 11.41 2.49 -12.70
N LYS A 75 11.98 2.99 -13.79
CA LYS A 75 12.72 2.17 -14.76
C LYS A 75 13.94 1.51 -14.10
N ALA A 76 14.42 0.42 -14.70
CA ALA A 76 15.47 -0.42 -14.11
C ALA A 76 16.81 0.29 -13.90
N ASP A 77 17.11 1.29 -14.73
CA ASP A 77 18.29 2.16 -14.76
C ASP A 77 18.17 3.42 -13.86
N CYS A 78 17.02 3.61 -13.22
CA CYS A 78 16.70 4.82 -12.48
C CYS A 78 16.48 4.56 -10.98
N ASP A 79 17.18 5.30 -10.13
CA ASP A 79 17.04 5.25 -8.66
C ASP A 79 15.87 6.10 -8.17
N THR A 80 15.67 7.27 -8.76
CA THR A 80 14.55 8.17 -8.41
C THR A 80 14.01 8.79 -9.68
N CYS A 81 12.69 8.72 -9.85
CA CYS A 81 12.00 9.22 -11.03
C CYS A 81 10.81 10.10 -10.64
N PHE A 82 10.54 11.14 -11.43
CA PHE A 82 9.36 11.99 -11.26
C PHE A 82 8.11 11.33 -11.88
N ASN A 83 8.29 10.71 -13.05
CA ASN A 83 7.25 9.94 -13.72
C ASN A 83 7.89 8.81 -14.54
N LYS A 84 7.09 8.08 -15.34
CA LYS A 84 7.54 6.98 -16.19
C LYS A 84 8.74 7.34 -17.10
N ASN A 85 8.81 8.59 -17.56
CA ASN A 85 9.75 9.04 -18.58
C ASN A 85 10.88 9.92 -18.03
N PHE A 86 10.70 10.53 -16.85
CA PHE A 86 11.65 11.47 -16.29
C PHE A 86 12.37 10.89 -15.07
N CYS A 87 13.64 10.52 -15.26
CA CYS A 87 14.52 10.11 -14.19
C CYS A 87 15.18 11.35 -13.57
N THR A 88 15.12 11.48 -12.24
CA THR A 88 15.79 12.57 -11.51
C THR A 88 17.15 12.13 -10.96
N LYS A 89 17.34 10.81 -10.80
CA LYS A 89 18.60 10.22 -10.34
C LYS A 89 18.78 8.85 -10.97
N CYS A 90 19.80 8.71 -11.82
CA CYS A 90 20.20 7.43 -12.40
C CYS A 90 20.92 6.54 -11.38
N LYS A 91 20.87 5.24 -11.61
CA LYS A 91 21.69 4.27 -10.88
C LYS A 91 23.18 4.48 -11.15
N SER A 92 24.01 3.97 -10.25
CA SER A 92 25.46 3.93 -10.46
C SER A 92 25.79 3.25 -11.80
N GLY A 93 26.62 3.90 -12.62
CA GLY A 93 26.98 3.44 -13.97
C GLY A 93 26.09 3.96 -15.09
N PHE A 94 25.03 4.70 -14.79
CA PHE A 94 24.15 5.36 -15.77
C PHE A 94 24.26 6.89 -15.65
N TYR A 95 24.05 7.58 -16.76
CA TYR A 95 24.16 9.04 -16.88
C TYR A 95 22.83 9.62 -17.36
N LEU A 96 22.53 10.86 -16.98
CA LEU A 96 21.31 11.61 -17.38
C LEU A 96 21.52 12.35 -18.69
#